data_AF-A0A3N4QAZ4-F1
#
_entry.id   AF-A0A3N4QAZ4-F1
#
_cell.length_a   1.000
_cell.length_b   1.000
_cell.length_c   1.000
_cell.angle_alpha   90.00
_cell.angle_beta   90.00
_cell.angle_gamma   90.00
#
_symmetry.space_group_name_H-M   'P 1'
#
loop_
_entity.id
_entity.type
_entity.pdbx_description
1 polymer ?
#
loop_
_entity_poly.entity_id
_entity_poly.type
_entity_poly.pdbx_seq_one_letter_code
_entity_poly.pdbx_strand_id
1 'polypeptide(L)'
;MRKGQTKGEAGLTKLVWTRLTEKQYTRLQRVLDGTKGETLSSLIRKILQRQQIRIYVEEESMHATMEELAAIRAEIKAIGHNINQITRHFNGHPELHERVWSAKEALSSYTNMEAKTDQLLAIISKLAKKWLQNSN
;
A
#
# COMPACT_ATOMS: atom_id res chain seq x y z
N MET A 1 -12.41 -30.21 -11.09
CA MET A 1 -12.89 -28.85 -11.43
C MET A 1 -12.08 -28.35 -12.63
N ARG A 2 -12.71 -27.88 -13.72
CA ARG A 2 -11.99 -27.30 -14.87
C ARG A 2 -11.67 -25.83 -14.57
N LYS A 3 -10.43 -25.40 -14.88
CA LYS A 3 -10.00 -23.99 -14.82
C LYS A 3 -10.98 -23.13 -15.64
N GLY A 4 -11.69 -22.21 -15.00
CA GLY A 4 -12.51 -21.20 -15.69
C GLY A 4 -13.96 -21.02 -15.21
N GLN A 5 -14.51 -21.88 -14.34
CA GLN A 5 -15.85 -21.66 -13.79
C GLN A 5 -15.84 -20.58 -12.70
N THR A 6 -16.24 -19.37 -13.05
CA THR A 6 -16.63 -18.35 -12.08
C THR A 6 -18.00 -18.70 -11.50
N LYS A 7 -18.20 -18.54 -10.19
CA LYS A 7 -19.51 -18.73 -9.52
C LYS A 7 -20.55 -17.83 -10.22
N GLY A 8 -21.57 -18.42 -10.85
CA GLY A 8 -22.68 -17.67 -11.47
C GLY A 8 -23.06 -18.08 -12.90
N GLU A 9 -22.52 -19.16 -13.46
CA GLU A 9 -22.84 -19.59 -14.84
C GLU A 9 -24.15 -20.37 -15.00
N ALA A 10 -24.88 -20.63 -13.91
CA ALA A 10 -26.19 -21.26 -13.98
C ALA A 10 -27.18 -20.34 -14.71
N GLY A 11 -27.63 -20.75 -15.91
CA GLY A 11 -28.59 -20.01 -16.74
C GLY A 11 -28.02 -19.45 -18.05
N LEU A 12 -26.72 -19.66 -18.34
CA LEU A 12 -26.12 -19.25 -19.61
C LEU A 12 -26.34 -20.32 -20.68
N THR A 13 -27.36 -20.13 -21.52
CA THR A 13 -27.83 -21.18 -22.44
C THR A 13 -27.43 -20.98 -23.90
N LYS A 14 -26.95 -19.78 -24.28
CA LYS A 14 -26.65 -19.41 -25.67
C LYS A 14 -25.27 -18.77 -25.81
N LEU A 15 -24.56 -19.14 -26.88
CA LEU A 15 -23.31 -18.51 -27.31
C LEU A 15 -23.61 -17.41 -28.31
N VAL A 16 -22.89 -16.28 -28.20
CA VAL A 16 -22.97 -15.15 -29.12
C VAL A 16 -21.57 -14.87 -29.64
N TRP A 17 -21.41 -14.88 -30.96
CA TRP A 17 -20.18 -14.54 -31.65
C TRP A 17 -20.39 -13.25 -32.43
N THR A 18 -19.50 -12.29 -32.26
CA THR A 18 -19.57 -11.01 -32.99
C THR A 18 -18.16 -10.52 -33.32
N ARG A 19 -18.04 -9.73 -34.38
CA ARG A 19 -16.80 -9.05 -34.74
C ARG A 19 -16.79 -7.66 -34.12
N LEU A 20 -15.63 -7.28 -33.58
CA LEU A 20 -15.39 -5.96 -33.03
C LEU A 20 -14.40 -5.22 -33.92
N THR A 21 -14.55 -3.90 -34.02
CA THR A 21 -13.50 -3.04 -34.56
C THR A 21 -12.33 -2.96 -33.58
N GLU A 22 -11.14 -2.66 -34.08
CA GLU A 22 -9.94 -2.51 -33.24
C GLU A 22 -10.14 -1.48 -32.11
N LYS A 23 -10.82 -0.37 -32.42
CA LYS A 23 -11.18 0.67 -31.46
C LYS A 23 -12.06 0.14 -30.33
N GLN A 24 -13.06 -0.68 -30.66
CA GLN A 24 -13.94 -1.28 -29.66
C GLN A 24 -13.22 -2.34 -28.83
N TYR A 25 -12.38 -3.16 -29.46
CA TYR A 25 -11.58 -4.17 -28.79
C TYR A 25 -10.61 -3.53 -27.79
N THR A 26 -9.82 -2.56 -28.23
CA THR A 26 -8.91 -1.79 -27.37
C THR A 26 -9.63 -1.15 -26.19
N ARG A 27 -10.83 -0.59 -26.43
CA ARG A 27 -11.64 0.00 -25.34
C ARG A 27 -12.04 -1.05 -24.29
N LEU A 28 -12.47 -2.24 -24.72
CA LEU A 28 -12.80 -3.32 -23.79
C LEU A 28 -11.57 -3.83 -23.06
N GLN A 29 -10.43 -3.91 -23.73
CA GLN A 29 -9.18 -4.35 -23.13
C GLN A 29 -8.76 -3.42 -21.99
N ARG A 30 -8.79 -2.10 -22.19
CA ARG A 30 -8.47 -1.14 -21.12
C ARG A 30 -9.37 -1.29 -19.88
N VAL A 31 -10.65 -1.57 -20.10
CA VAL A 31 -11.58 -1.81 -18.98
C VAL A 31 -11.24 -3.13 -18.29
N LEU A 32 -10.91 -4.17 -19.07
CA LEU A 32 -10.53 -5.48 -18.56
C LEU A 32 -9.24 -5.41 -17.71
N ASP A 33 -8.25 -4.64 -18.17
CA ASP A 33 -6.96 -4.47 -17.48
C ASP A 33 -7.13 -3.88 -16.07
N GLY A 34 -8.13 -3.02 -15.88
CA GLY A 34 -8.48 -2.46 -14.57
C GLY A 34 -9.40 -3.34 -13.73
N THR A 35 -9.80 -4.54 -14.17
CA THR A 35 -10.69 -5.43 -13.41
C THR A 35 -9.91 -6.63 -12.85
N LYS A 36 -10.20 -7.03 -11.60
CA LYS A 36 -9.56 -8.20 -10.98
C LYS A 36 -10.40 -9.47 -11.22
N GLY A 37 -9.84 -10.44 -11.94
CA GLY A 37 -10.42 -11.78 -12.10
C GLY A 37 -11.55 -11.90 -13.13
N GLU A 38 -11.71 -10.90 -14.01
CA GLU A 38 -12.70 -10.94 -15.09
C GLU A 38 -12.07 -11.45 -16.40
N THR A 39 -12.89 -12.07 -17.25
CA THR A 39 -12.53 -12.36 -18.65
C THR A 39 -13.26 -11.39 -19.57
N LEU A 40 -12.78 -11.22 -20.81
CA LEU A 40 -13.47 -10.38 -21.79
C LEU A 40 -14.94 -10.81 -21.99
N SER A 41 -15.22 -12.10 -21.98
CA SER A 41 -16.59 -12.65 -22.05
C SER A 41 -17.43 -12.28 -20.83
N SER A 42 -16.86 -12.34 -19.63
CA SER A 42 -17.53 -11.91 -18.40
C SER A 42 -17.82 -10.41 -18.41
N LEU A 43 -16.85 -9.60 -18.85
CA LEU A 43 -17.00 -8.15 -19.00
C LEU A 43 -18.12 -7.79 -19.99
N ILE A 44 -18.10 -8.37 -21.19
CA ILE A 44 -19.15 -8.13 -22.20
C ILE A 44 -20.52 -8.54 -21.66
N ARG A 45 -20.60 -9.66 -20.94
CA ARG A 45 -21.86 -10.11 -20.32
C ARG A 45 -22.37 -9.10 -19.30
N LYS A 46 -21.51 -8.56 -18.44
CA LYS A 46 -21.88 -7.51 -17.47
C LYS A 46 -22.39 -6.26 -18.19
N ILE A 47 -21.76 -5.85 -19.28
CA ILE A 47 -22.21 -4.73 -20.11
C ILE A 47 -23.62 -5.01 -20.67
N LEU A 48 -23.85 -6.20 -21.24
CA LEU A 48 -25.16 -6.60 -21.78
C LEU A 48 -26.26 -6.66 -20.71
N GLN A 49 -25.91 -7.10 -19.50
CA GLN A 49 -26.82 -7.18 -18.36
C GLN A 49 -26.94 -5.85 -17.58
N ARG A 50 -26.29 -4.78 -18.06
CA ARG A 50 -26.21 -3.47 -17.38
C ARG A 50 -25.75 -3.57 -15.92
N GLN A 51 -24.90 -4.54 -15.63
CA GLN A 51 -24.32 -4.73 -14.31
C GLN A 51 -23.16 -3.75 -14.08
N GLN A 52 -22.95 -3.38 -12.82
CA GLN A 52 -21.82 -2.55 -12.44
C GLN A 52 -20.50 -3.27 -12.66
N ILE A 53 -19.53 -2.58 -13.27
CA ILE A 53 -18.16 -3.05 -13.48
C ILE A 53 -17.26 -2.30 -12.50
N ARG A 54 -16.61 -3.02 -11.59
CA ARG A 54 -15.67 -2.42 -10.63
C ARG A 54 -14.29 -2.38 -11.26
N ILE A 55 -13.79 -1.18 -11.50
CA ILE A 55 -12.44 -0.93 -12.01
C ILE A 55 -11.58 -0.51 -10.82
N TYR A 56 -10.47 -1.19 -10.64
CA TYR A 56 -9.43 -0.88 -9.67
C TYR A 56 -8.36 -0.07 -10.39
N VAL A 57 -8.28 1.22 -10.06
CA VAL A 57 -7.17 2.05 -10.49
C VAL A 57 -6.11 1.94 -9.40
N GLU A 58 -5.09 1.11 -9.62
CA GLU A 58 -3.89 1.13 -8.77
C GLU A 58 -3.05 2.34 -9.20
N GLU A 59 -2.99 3.37 -8.35
CA GLU A 59 -1.98 4.40 -8.51
C GLU A 59 -0.62 3.85 -8.08
N GLU A 60 0.28 3.69 -9.04
CA GLU A 60 1.69 3.37 -8.83
C GLU A 60 2.35 4.34 -7.81
N SER A 61 1.84 5.57 -7.75
CA SER A 61 2.26 6.61 -6.80
C SER A 61 2.06 6.23 -5.33
N MET A 62 1.05 5.41 -5.00
CA MET A 62 0.77 5.00 -3.63
C MET A 62 1.68 3.89 -3.13
N HIS A 63 2.17 3.02 -4.03
CA HIS A 63 3.06 1.92 -3.65
C HIS A 63 4.40 2.44 -3.15
N ALA A 64 5.04 3.34 -3.91
CA ALA A 64 6.32 3.94 -3.51
C ALA A 64 6.21 4.70 -2.18
N THR A 65 5.11 5.42 -1.94
CA THR A 65 4.93 6.13 -0.67
C THR A 65 4.69 5.19 0.50
N MET A 66 3.99 4.06 0.30
CA MET A 66 3.78 3.06 1.34
C MET A 66 5.08 2.34 1.71
N GLU A 67 5.94 2.08 0.74
CA GLU A 67 7.27 1.50 0.95
C GLU A 67 8.17 2.43 1.78
N GLU A 68 8.21 3.71 1.43
CA GLU A 68 8.98 4.74 2.17
C GLU A 68 8.48 4.86 3.63
N LEU A 69 7.16 4.84 3.84
CA LEU A 69 6.58 4.83 5.19
C LEU A 69 6.94 3.56 5.98
N ALA A 70 6.92 2.39 5.33
CA ALA A 70 7.26 1.14 5.98
C ALA A 70 8.73 1.11 6.42
N ALA A 71 9.64 1.65 5.60
CA ALA A 71 11.05 1.80 5.92
C ALA A 71 11.26 2.72 7.13
N ILE A 72 10.67 3.92 7.13
CA ILE A 72 10.80 4.87 8.25
C ILE A 72 10.23 4.28 9.55
N ARG A 73 9.09 3.57 9.48
CA ARG A 73 8.53 2.88 10.66
C ARG A 73 9.49 1.84 11.22
N ALA A 74 10.18 1.10 10.37
CA ALA A 74 11.16 0.10 10.80
C ALA A 74 12.37 0.77 11.49
N GLU A 75 12.86 1.88 10.94
CA GLU A 75 13.97 2.65 11.53
C GLU A 75 13.60 3.22 12.90
N ILE A 76 12.42 3.86 13.03
CA ILE A 76 11.94 4.38 14.32
C ILE A 76 11.83 3.26 15.36
N LYS A 77 11.33 2.08 14.96
CA LYS A 77 11.23 0.91 15.84
C LYS A 77 12.61 0.44 16.33
N ALA A 78 13.61 0.44 15.45
CA ALA A 78 14.98 0.08 15.80
C ALA A 78 15.59 1.07 16.79
N ILE A 79 15.39 2.37 16.58
CA ILE A 79 15.85 3.42 17.50
C ILE A 79 15.21 3.27 18.88
N GLY A 80 13.88 3.05 18.93
CA GLY A 80 13.18 2.83 20.19
C GLY A 80 13.68 1.58 20.94
N HIS A 81 14.04 0.52 20.21
CA HIS A 81 14.65 -0.67 20.81
C HIS A 81 16.02 -0.35 21.42
N ASN A 82 16.88 0.40 20.73
CA ASN A 82 18.19 0.80 21.23
C ASN A 82 18.08 1.70 22.47
N ILE A 83 17.18 2.70 22.47
CA ILE A 83 16.93 3.55 23.65
C ILE A 83 16.50 2.70 24.86
N ASN A 84 15.65 1.70 24.65
CA ASN A 84 15.21 0.80 25.72
C ASN A 84 16.37 -0.06 26.26
N GLN A 85 17.31 -0.49 25.40
CA GLN A 85 18.52 -1.20 25.84
C GLN A 85 19.42 -0.29 26.69
N ILE A 86 19.68 0.94 26.21
CA ILE A 86 20.50 1.93 26.93
C ILE A 86 19.87 2.25 28.30
N THR A 87 18.54 2.40 28.34
CA THR A 87 17.80 2.65 29.59
C THR A 87 17.95 1.49 30.58
N ARG A 88 17.88 0.24 30.10
CA ARG A 88 18.11 -0.95 30.94
C ARG A 88 19.55 -1.02 31.44
N HIS A 89 20.53 -0.71 30.60
CA HIS A 89 21.94 -0.67 30.97
C HIS A 89 22.20 0.39 32.06
N PHE A 90 21.68 1.60 31.86
CA PHE A 90 21.79 2.72 32.81
C PHE A 90 21.17 2.40 34.18
N ASN A 91 20.02 1.72 34.21
CA ASN A 91 19.36 1.33 35.46
C ASN A 91 20.00 0.10 36.12
N GLY A 92 20.70 -0.73 35.35
CA GLY A 92 21.31 -1.99 35.83
C GLY A 92 22.72 -1.84 36.41
N HIS A 93 23.40 -0.71 36.19
CA HIS A 93 24.79 -0.53 36.60
C HIS A 93 24.93 0.69 37.55
N PRO A 94 25.48 0.51 38.76
CA PRO A 94 25.61 1.58 39.76
C PRO A 94 26.81 2.52 39.53
N GLU A 95 27.76 2.12 38.67
CA GLU A 95 28.98 2.84 38.33
C GLU A 95 28.69 4.17 37.62
N LEU A 96 29.23 5.28 38.14
CA LEU A 96 28.95 6.63 37.63
C LEU A 96 29.43 6.83 36.19
N HIS A 97 30.53 6.19 35.81
CA HIS A 97 31.16 6.34 34.50
C HIS A 97 30.32 5.68 33.40
N GLU A 98 29.77 4.49 33.65
CA GLU A 98 28.88 3.78 32.72
C GLU A 98 27.57 4.52 32.53
N ARG A 99 27.02 5.10 33.61
CA ARG A 99 25.80 5.91 33.56
C ARG A 99 25.96 7.17 32.70
N VAL A 100 27.11 7.83 32.77
CA VAL A 100 27.41 9.01 31.92
C VAL A 100 27.58 8.61 30.46
N TRP A 101 28.21 7.45 30.19
CA TRP A 101 28.33 6.93 28.83
C TRP A 101 26.96 6.59 28.23
N SER A 102 26.13 5.83 28.95
CA SER A 102 24.76 5.50 28.53
C SER A 102 23.90 6.75 28.30
N ALA A 103 24.04 7.79 29.13
CA ALA A 103 23.30 9.04 28.94
C ALA A 103 23.68 9.76 27.64
N LYS A 104 24.97 9.77 27.26
CA LYS A 104 25.43 10.36 25.99
C LYS A 104 24.92 9.56 24.79
N GLU A 105 24.93 8.24 24.87
CA GLU A 105 24.43 7.35 23.81
C GLU A 105 22.91 7.48 23.61
N ALA A 106 22.16 7.63 24.72
CA ALA A 106 20.73 7.90 24.69
C ALA A 106 20.43 9.25 24.02
N LEU A 107 21.20 10.30 24.32
CA LEU A 107 21.03 11.62 23.73
C LEU A 107 21.26 11.58 22.21
N SER A 108 22.31 10.90 21.75
CA SER A 108 22.58 10.74 20.31
C SER A 108 21.49 9.93 19.60
N SER A 109 20.98 8.87 20.24
CA SER A 109 19.86 8.09 19.72
C SER A 109 18.58 8.92 19.63
N TYR A 110 18.34 9.79 20.60
CA TYR A 110 17.20 10.71 20.64
C TYR A 110 17.27 11.75 19.51
N THR A 111 18.43 12.38 19.28
CA THR A 111 18.60 13.33 18.16
C THR A 111 18.39 12.67 16.80
N ASN A 112 18.81 11.42 16.64
CA ASN A 112 18.55 10.66 15.41
C ASN A 112 17.06 10.33 15.25
N MET A 113 16.35 10.06 16.35
CA MET A 113 14.90 9.84 16.35
C MET A 113 14.12 11.08 15.92
N GLU A 114 14.54 12.27 16.38
CA GLU A 114 13.93 13.55 16.05
C GLU A 114 13.99 13.81 14.54
N ALA A 115 15.17 13.66 13.92
CA ALA A 115 15.34 13.82 12.48
C ALA A 115 14.48 12.83 11.65
N LYS A 116 14.30 11.59 12.13
CA LYS A 116 13.41 10.60 11.49
C LYS A 116 11.94 10.93 11.67
N THR A 117 11.57 11.53 12.80
CA THR A 117 10.21 11.99 13.09
C THR A 117 9.84 13.14 12.16
N ASP A 118 10.76 14.08 11.89
CA ASP A 118 10.55 15.16 10.93
C ASP A 118 10.35 14.63 9.50
N GLN A 119 11.15 13.64 9.09
CA GLN A 119 10.98 12.97 7.79
C GLN A 119 9.61 12.28 7.67
N LEU A 120 9.18 11.59 8.72
CA LEU A 120 7.86 10.98 8.79
C LEU A 120 6.75 12.03 8.65
N LEU A 121 6.81 13.12 9.41
CA LEU A 121 5.83 14.21 9.38
C LEU A 121 5.74 14.87 8.00
N ALA A 122 6.87 15.01 7.29
CA ALA A 122 6.89 15.52 5.93
C ALA A 122 6.14 14.60 4.94
N ILE A 123 6.31 13.28 5.05
CA ILE A 123 5.61 12.30 4.19
C ILE A 123 4.13 12.24 4.53
N ILE A 124 3.77 12.23 5.82
CA ILE A 124 2.37 12.32 6.27
C ILE A 124 1.70 13.57 5.70
N SER A 125 2.39 14.71 5.72
CA SER A 125 1.88 15.97 5.17
C SER A 125 1.66 15.90 3.64
N LYS A 126 2.56 15.24 2.90
CA LYS A 126 2.40 15.01 1.45
C LYS A 126 1.20 14.10 1.16
N LEU A 127 1.02 13.04 1.95
CA LEU A 127 -0.11 12.13 1.82
C LEU A 127 -1.45 12.79 2.16
N ALA A 128 -1.50 13.58 3.23
CA ALA A 128 -2.70 14.34 3.62
C ALA A 128 -3.12 15.31 2.50
N LYS A 129 -2.16 15.97 1.84
CA LYS A 129 -2.43 16.84 0.68
C LYS A 129 -3.01 16.07 -0.51
N LYS A 130 -2.43 14.91 -0.87
CA LYS A 130 -2.97 14.05 -1.94
C LYS A 130 -4.39 13.56 -1.61
N TRP A 131 -4.63 13.17 -0.36
CA TRP A 131 -5.93 12.68 0.08
C TRP A 131 -7.01 13.78 -0.01
N LEU A 132 -6.69 15.02 0.38
CA LEU A 132 -7.59 16.18 0.27
C LEU A 132 -7.88 16.58 -1.18
N GLN A 133 -6.92 16.40 -2.09
CA GLN A 133 -7.11 16.68 -3.52
C GLN A 133 -8.03 15.65 -4.20
N ASN A 134 -8.04 14.40 -3.73
CA ASN A 134 -8.92 13.36 -4.27
C ASN A 134 -10.31 13.32 -3.59
N SER A 135 -10.55 14.15 -2.56
CA SER A 135 -11.84 14.25 -1.85
C SER A 135 -12.72 15.43 -2.30
N ASN A 136 -12.23 16.27 -3.22
CA ASN A 136 -12.98 17.35 -3.89
C ASN A 136 -13.24 16.98 -5.36
#